data_AF-A0A6L7KG91-F1
#
_entry.id   AF-A0A6L7KG91-F1
#
_cell.length_a   1.000
_cell.length_b   1.000
_cell.length_c   1.000
_cell.angle_alpha   90.00
_cell.angle_beta   90.00
_cell.angle_gamma   90.00
#
_symmetry.space_group_name_H-M   'P 1'
#
loop_
_entity.id
_entity.type
_entity.pdbx_description
1 polymer ?
#
loop_
_entity_poly.entity_id
_entity_poly.type
_entity_poly.pdbx_seq_one_letter_code
_entity_poly.pdbx_strand_id
1 'polypeptide(L)'
;MRDESAGPKAVRKQRAVKATDSEWDIVRERAKAARMSASGYVVRRVLAPERPPGPSLATIAARLDRIETAVLTLAEVEQMRLAERGEADGWTAALRKVELRLRTERAVSGEAEVPR
;
A
#
# COMPACT_ATOMS: atom_id res chain seq x y z
N MET A 1 0.58 62.90 -23.73
CA MET A 1 0.93 61.54 -24.18
C MET A 1 0.62 60.59 -23.04
N ARG A 2 -0.38 59.71 -23.20
CA ARG A 2 -0.69 58.63 -22.25
C ARG A 2 -0.38 57.33 -22.99
N ASP A 3 0.53 56.54 -22.43
CA ASP A 3 0.69 55.13 -22.80
C ASP A 3 0.25 54.30 -21.59
N GLU A 4 -0.98 53.81 -21.65
CA GLU A 4 -1.49 52.80 -20.73
C GLU A 4 -1.22 51.42 -21.36
N SER A 5 -0.06 50.85 -21.02
CA SER A 5 0.27 49.47 -21.37
C SER A 5 -0.63 48.50 -20.59
N ALA A 6 -1.81 48.20 -21.14
CA ALA A 6 -2.69 47.15 -20.64
C ALA A 6 -2.03 45.78 -20.86
N GLY A 7 -1.42 45.22 -19.82
CA GLY A 7 -0.94 43.83 -19.82
C GLY A 7 -2.06 42.82 -20.14
N PRO A 8 -1.73 41.61 -20.59
CA PRO A 8 -2.72 40.62 -21.02
C PRO A 8 -3.69 40.30 -19.87
N LYS A 9 -4.99 40.52 -20.11
CA LYS A 9 -6.06 40.21 -19.15
C LYS A 9 -6.06 38.71 -18.85
N ALA A 10 -5.81 38.34 -17.59
CA ALA A 10 -5.86 36.96 -17.14
C ALA A 10 -7.29 36.40 -17.32
N VAL A 11 -7.46 35.40 -18.20
CA VAL A 11 -8.74 34.74 -18.41
C VAL A 11 -8.98 33.75 -17.26
N ARG A 12 -9.92 34.07 -16.37
CA ARG A 12 -10.30 33.20 -15.25
C ARG A 12 -11.17 32.04 -15.76
N LYS A 13 -10.59 30.85 -15.87
CA LYS A 13 -11.33 29.62 -16.22
C LYS A 13 -12.04 29.08 -14.96
N GLN A 14 -13.37 28.96 -15.02
CA GLN A 14 -14.16 28.32 -13.97
C GLN A 14 -14.55 26.90 -14.39
N ARG A 15 -14.55 25.97 -13.44
CA ARG A 15 -15.03 24.60 -13.62
C ARG A 15 -15.88 24.21 -12.43
N ALA A 16 -17.01 23.54 -12.69
CA ALA A 16 -17.87 22.99 -11.66
C ALA A 16 -17.62 21.49 -11.52
N VAL A 17 -17.73 20.97 -10.30
CA VAL A 17 -17.64 19.54 -9.99
C VAL A 17 -18.90 19.16 -9.23
N LYS A 18 -19.55 18.07 -9.65
CA LYS A 18 -20.67 17.47 -8.93
C LYS A 18 -20.11 16.53 -7.86
N ALA A 19 -20.63 16.63 -6.65
CA ALA A 19 -20.33 15.77 -5.53
C ALA A 19 -21.58 15.72 -4.62
N THR A 20 -21.73 14.62 -3.90
CA THR A 20 -22.71 14.45 -2.83
C THR A 20 -22.36 15.35 -1.63
N ASP A 21 -23.33 15.58 -0.75
CA ASP A 21 -23.12 16.39 0.45
C ASP A 21 -22.03 15.80 1.35
N SER A 22 -22.00 14.48 1.51
CA SER A 22 -20.96 13.76 2.26
C SER A 22 -19.56 13.93 1.67
N GLU A 23 -19.44 13.97 0.34
CA GLU A 23 -18.14 14.21 -0.31
C GLU A 23 -17.68 15.66 -0.11
N TRP A 24 -18.61 16.62 -0.16
CA TRP A 24 -18.31 18.03 0.13
C TRP A 24 -17.93 18.28 1.59
N ASP A 25 -18.51 17.56 2.54
CA ASP A 25 -18.12 17.61 3.95
C ASP A 25 -16.67 17.17 4.16
N ILE A 26 -16.28 16.04 3.55
CA ILE A 26 -14.89 15.56 3.58
C ILE A 26 -13.93 16.60 2.99
N VAL A 27 -14.30 17.22 1.85
CA VAL A 27 -13.49 18.28 1.23
C VAL A 27 -13.35 19.49 2.14
N ARG A 28 -14.43 19.93 2.79
CA ARG A 28 -14.42 21.09 3.70
C ARG A 28 -13.54 20.84 4.92
N GLU A 29 -13.68 19.69 5.57
CA GLU A 29 -12.86 19.34 6.73
C GLU A 29 -11.38 19.26 6.38
N ARG A 30 -11.03 18.63 5.25
CA ARG A 30 -9.64 18.56 4.80
C ARG A 30 -9.08 19.91 4.37
N ALA A 31 -9.89 20.76 3.75
CA ALA A 31 -9.50 22.12 3.40
C ALA A 31 -9.24 22.97 4.65
N LYS A 32 -10.08 22.84 5.68
CA LYS A 32 -9.90 23.49 6.98
C LYS A 32 -8.61 23.03 7.66
N ALA A 33 -8.34 21.72 7.69
CA ALA A 33 -7.10 21.17 8.22
C ALA A 33 -5.85 21.70 7.47
N ALA A 34 -5.96 21.88 6.15
CA ALA A 34 -4.91 22.45 5.31
C ALA A 34 -4.84 24.00 5.37
N ARG A 35 -5.73 24.67 6.09
CA ARG A 35 -5.89 26.14 6.12
C ARG A 35 -6.08 26.76 4.74
N MET A 36 -6.86 26.10 3.87
CA MET A 36 -7.15 26.52 2.50
C MET A 36 -8.65 26.68 2.28
N SER A 37 -9.05 27.43 1.25
CA SER A 37 -10.42 27.39 0.76
C SER A 37 -10.72 26.01 0.15
N ALA A 38 -11.99 25.59 0.18
CA ALA A 38 -12.40 24.31 -0.43
C ALA A 38 -12.02 24.23 -1.92
N SER A 39 -12.20 25.33 -2.66
CA SER A 39 -11.80 25.42 -4.07
C SER A 39 -10.29 25.32 -4.25
N GLY A 40 -9.51 26.01 -3.41
CA GLY A 40 -8.04 25.93 -3.43
C GLY A 40 -7.53 24.53 -3.09
N TYR A 41 -8.18 23.87 -2.13
CA TYR A 41 -7.89 22.49 -1.76
C TYR A 41 -8.14 21.50 -2.91
N VAL A 42 -9.31 21.60 -3.56
CA VAL A 42 -9.65 20.76 -4.72
C VAL A 42 -8.66 20.99 -5.87
N VAL A 43 -8.35 22.24 -6.21
CA VAL A 43 -7.39 22.56 -7.28
C VAL A 43 -6.01 21.99 -6.96
N ARG A 44 -5.53 22.16 -5.71
CA ARG A 44 -4.24 21.59 -5.28
C ARG A 44 -4.23 20.07 -5.44
N ARG A 45 -5.30 19.38 -5.04
CA ARG A 45 -5.41 17.91 -5.17
C ARG A 45 -5.50 17.44 -6.62
N VAL A 46 -6.09 18.22 -7.53
CA VAL A 46 -6.12 17.90 -8.97
C VAL A 46 -4.75 18.12 -9.62
N LEU A 47 -4.05 19.19 -9.27
CA LEU A 47 -2.73 19.52 -9.84
C LEU A 47 -1.60 18.67 -9.26
N ALA A 48 -1.73 18.28 -7.99
CA ALA A 48 -0.77 17.46 -7.27
C ALA A 48 -1.55 16.42 -6.44
N PRO A 49 -2.03 15.34 -7.06
CA PRO A 49 -2.73 14.28 -6.34
C PRO A 49 -1.76 13.62 -5.37
N GLU A 50 -1.87 13.92 -4.06
CA GLU A 50 -1.10 13.15 -3.09
C GLU A 50 -1.66 11.74 -3.13
N ARG A 51 -0.77 10.78 -3.45
CA ARG A 51 -1.04 9.37 -3.27
C ARG A 51 -1.48 9.19 -1.82
N PRO A 52 -2.62 8.53 -1.55
CA PRO A 52 -2.94 8.19 -0.18
C PRO A 52 -1.72 7.47 0.41
N PRO A 53 -1.30 7.80 1.64
CA PRO A 53 -0.20 7.07 2.25
C PRO A 53 -0.60 5.59 2.23
N GLY A 54 0.27 4.77 1.64
CA GLY A 54 0.11 3.32 1.69
C GLY A 54 0.06 2.85 3.15
N PRO A 55 -0.30 1.58 3.40
CA PRO A 55 -0.24 1.04 4.75
C PRO A 55 1.14 1.32 5.33
N SER A 56 1.18 1.79 6.59
CA SER A 56 2.44 2.08 7.25
C SER A 56 3.33 0.82 7.27
N LEU A 57 4.64 0.99 7.33
CA LEU A 57 5.55 -0.15 7.49
C LEU A 57 5.19 -1.00 8.72
N ALA A 58 4.73 -0.35 9.81
CA ALA A 58 4.22 -1.04 11.00
C ALA A 58 2.98 -1.89 10.70
N THR A 59 2.06 -1.40 9.87
CA THR A 59 0.86 -2.14 9.44
C THR A 59 1.23 -3.35 8.58
N ILE A 60 2.21 -3.20 7.69
CA ILE A 60 2.70 -4.30 6.86
C ILE A 60 3.40 -5.34 7.74
N ALA A 61 4.31 -4.91 8.61
CA ALA A 61 5.03 -5.79 9.54
C ALA A 61 4.06 -6.59 10.43
N ALA A 62 3.08 -5.94 11.05
CA ALA A 62 2.07 -6.61 11.87
C ALA A 62 1.21 -7.60 11.07
N ARG A 63 0.98 -7.34 9.77
CA ARG A 63 0.26 -8.28 8.91
C ARG A 63 1.13 -9.49 8.56
N LEU A 64 2.41 -9.29 8.28
CA LEU A 64 3.35 -10.37 8.00
C LEU A 64 3.54 -11.27 9.22
N ASP A 65 3.70 -10.69 10.40
CA ASP A 65 3.81 -11.42 11.68
C ASP A 65 2.61 -12.33 11.95
N ARG A 66 1.39 -11.83 11.71
CA ARG A 66 0.16 -12.65 11.81
C ARG A 66 0.12 -13.79 10.79
N ILE A 67 0.60 -13.55 9.57
CA ILE A 67 0.65 -14.57 8.53
C ILE A 67 1.67 -15.64 8.90
N GLU A 68 2.86 -15.23 9.35
CA GLU A 68 3.92 -16.13 9.81
C GLU A 68 3.42 -17.04 10.95
N THR A 69 2.81 -16.43 11.98
CA THR A 69 2.20 -17.18 13.08
C THR A 69 1.16 -18.19 12.59
N ALA A 70 0.24 -17.79 11.71
CA ALA A 70 -0.80 -18.68 11.19
C ALA A 70 -0.22 -19.84 10.38
N VAL A 71 0.82 -19.59 9.57
CA VAL A 71 1.51 -20.62 8.80
C VAL A 71 2.20 -21.62 9.71
N LEU A 72 2.89 -21.15 10.76
CA LEU A 72 3.56 -22.02 11.73
C LEU A 72 2.54 -22.89 12.48
N THR A 73 1.43 -22.32 12.95
CA THR A 73 0.36 -23.10 13.60
C THR A 73 -0.26 -24.14 12.67
N LEU A 74 -0.51 -23.79 11.40
CA LEU A 74 -1.02 -24.76 10.41
C LEU A 74 -0.03 -25.89 10.16
N ALA A 75 1.26 -25.58 10.11
CA ALA A 75 2.31 -26.59 9.94
C ALA A 75 2.37 -27.56 11.15
N GLU A 76 2.24 -27.05 12.37
CA GLU A 76 2.16 -27.88 13.58
C GLU A 76 0.94 -28.80 13.57
N VAL A 77 -0.24 -28.27 13.23
CA VAL A 77 -1.48 -29.06 13.13
C VAL A 77 -1.36 -30.15 12.08
N GLU A 78 -0.77 -29.87 10.92
CA GLU A 78 -0.63 -30.87 9.87
C GLU A 78 0.42 -31.94 10.23
N GLN A 79 1.50 -31.56 10.91
CA GLN A 79 2.45 -32.52 11.48
C GLN A 79 1.77 -33.49 12.44
N MET A 80 0.94 -32.99 13.34
CA MET A 80 0.18 -33.83 14.28
C MET A 80 -0.73 -34.80 13.54
N ARG A 81 -1.50 -34.32 12.54
CA ARG A 81 -2.40 -35.16 11.74
C ARG A 81 -1.68 -36.23 10.92
N LEU A 82 -0.49 -35.92 10.40
CA LEU A 82 0.31 -36.89 9.64
C LEU A 82 0.94 -37.92 10.57
N ALA A 83 1.38 -37.52 11.77
CA ALA A 83 1.85 -38.44 12.78
C ALA A 83 0.74 -39.43 13.23
N GLU A 84 -0.49 -38.95 13.44
CA GLU A 84 -1.65 -39.79 13.76
C GLU A 84 -1.98 -40.82 12.67
N ARG A 85 -1.68 -40.49 11.40
CA ARG A 85 -1.88 -41.39 10.25
C ARG A 85 -0.69 -42.29 9.94
N GLY A 86 0.43 -42.14 10.66
CA GLY A 86 1.67 -42.86 10.37
C GLY A 86 2.37 -42.38 9.08
N GLU A 87 2.05 -41.19 8.59
CA GLU A 87 2.54 -40.60 7.34
C GLU A 87 3.59 -39.49 7.56
N ALA A 88 4.29 -39.52 8.70
CA ALA A 88 5.30 -38.52 9.07
C ALA A 88 6.42 -38.37 8.01
N ASP A 89 6.70 -39.43 7.25
CA ASP A 89 7.69 -39.42 6.16
C ASP A 89 7.25 -38.53 4.98
N GLY A 90 5.94 -38.42 4.73
CA GLY A 90 5.37 -37.58 3.67
C GLY A 90 5.54 -36.09 3.96
N TRP A 91 5.43 -35.69 5.23
CA TRP A 91 5.68 -34.31 5.69
C TRP A 91 7.14 -33.90 5.44
N THR A 92 8.08 -34.77 5.83
CA THR A 92 9.52 -34.53 5.67
C THR A 92 9.90 -34.39 4.19
N ALA A 93 9.30 -35.20 3.31
CA ALA A 93 9.51 -35.10 1.87
C ALA A 93 8.92 -33.81 1.27
N ALA A 94 7.75 -33.37 1.76
CA ALA A 94 7.13 -32.11 1.33
C ALA A 94 7.97 -30.89 1.76
N LEU A 95 8.45 -30.86 3.01
CA LEU A 95 9.35 -29.81 3.50
C LEU A 95 10.61 -29.69 2.65
N ARG A 96 11.27 -30.80 2.32
CA ARG A 96 12.47 -30.80 1.46
C ARG A 96 12.19 -30.21 0.08
N LYS A 97 11.01 -30.46 -0.50
CA LYS A 97 10.61 -29.86 -1.80
C LYS A 97 10.42 -28.35 -1.69
N VAL A 98 9.83 -27.86 -0.60
CA VAL A 98 9.66 -26.43 -0.34
C VAL A 98 11.01 -25.75 -0.12
N GLU A 99 11.88 -26.31 0.71
CA GLU A 99 13.23 -25.80 0.95
C GLU A 99 14.06 -25.72 -0.34
N LEU A 100 14.00 -26.76 -1.18
CA LEU A 100 14.68 -26.79 -2.47
C LEU A 100 14.18 -25.64 -3.36
N ARG A 101 12.86 -25.46 -3.46
CA ARG A 101 12.24 -24.41 -4.27
C ARG A 101 12.63 -23.02 -3.78
N LEU A 102 12.61 -22.78 -2.46
CA LEU A 102 13.04 -21.50 -1.88
C LEU A 102 14.51 -21.21 -2.18
N ARG A 103 15.39 -22.20 -2.10
CA ARG A 103 16.81 -22.04 -2.48
C ARG A 103 16.98 -21.73 -3.96
N THR A 104 16.22 -22.40 -4.83
CA THR A 104 16.27 -22.15 -6.29
C THR A 104 15.73 -20.75 -6.63
N GLU A 105 14.60 -20.34 -6.04
CA GLU A 105 14.02 -19.01 -6.26
C GLU A 105 14.95 -17.91 -5.73
N ARG A 106 15.65 -18.12 -4.60
CA ARG A 106 16.67 -17.21 -4.07
C ARG A 106 17.93 -17.12 -4.94
N ALA A 107 18.34 -18.24 -5.54
CA ALA A 107 19.45 -18.25 -6.50
C ALA A 107 19.09 -17.51 -7.80
N VAL A 108 17.82 -17.58 -8.22
CA VAL A 108 17.31 -16.88 -9.42
C VAL A 108 17.08 -15.38 -9.15
N SER A 109 16.71 -14.99 -7.93
CA SER A 109 16.51 -13.58 -7.56
C SER A 109 17.81 -12.79 -7.32
N GLY A 110 18.98 -13.44 -7.35
CA GLY A 110 20.27 -12.78 -7.21
C GLY A 110 20.57 -12.24 -5.81
N GLU A 111 19.82 -12.66 -4.78
CA GLU A 111 20.15 -12.37 -3.38
C GLU A 111 21.35 -13.23 -2.96
N ALA A 112 22.54 -12.78 -3.36
CA ALA A 112 23.80 -13.32 -2.88
C ALA A 112 23.84 -13.24 -1.35
N GLU A 113 24.08 -14.39 -0.74
CA GLU A 113 24.31 -14.59 0.68
C GLU A 113 25.36 -13.56 1.16
N VAL A 114 24.97 -12.64 2.04
CA VAL A 114 25.92 -11.77 2.74
C VAL A 114 26.62 -12.65 3.78
N PRO A 115 27.92 -12.95 3.63
CA PRO A 115 28.62 -13.77 4.61
C PRO A 115 28.79 -12.97 5.89
N ARG A 116 28.50 -13.60 7.04
CA ARG A 116 28.94 -13.14 8.36
C ARG A 116 30.34 -13.64 8.65
#